data_AF-A0A101JH29-F1
#
_entry.id   AF-A0A101JH29-F1
#
_cell.length_a   1.000
_cell.length_b   1.000
_cell.length_c   1.000
_cell.angle_alpha   90.00
_cell.angle_beta   90.00
_cell.angle_gamma   90.00
#
_symmetry.space_group_name_H-M   'P 1'
#
loop_
_entity.id
_entity.type
_entity.pdbx_description
1 polymer ?
#
loop_
_entity_poly.entity_id
_entity_poly.type
_entity_poly.pdbx_seq_one_letter_code
_entity_poly.pdbx_strand_id
1 'polypeptide(L)'
;MVTMRLHWNDLPTATRDAITARTGPIYATRTADKGLNSEIAATLDTRTGRVFVKGLRCDHPRAWTQHREAVINPYVAPFAPRLLWRIDDGEWNLLGFEYLDGRPADYSPSSPDLSLVAEAIITLASISAPADIELKQIEQRLADYLDDPEDAQLLRGDTLLHTDWTPDNVLIVDGAARVVDWAWPTRGAAWIDAACWVVWLISAGHTPEAAEQWAAKTPAWATASARALDVFATAQQRLWEGIAADAPDVPWKRGLADAAASWSAYRRAGR
;
A
#
# COMPACT_ATOMS: atom_id res chain seq x y z
N MET A 1 4.69 -5.52 -16.83
CA MET A 1 4.04 -6.78 -17.26
C MET A 1 3.02 -7.17 -16.21
N VAL A 2 1.77 -7.37 -16.60
CA VAL A 2 0.74 -7.96 -15.72
C VAL A 2 1.13 -9.41 -15.51
N THR A 3 1.37 -9.80 -14.26
CA THR A 3 1.73 -11.19 -13.96
C THR A 3 0.47 -12.04 -13.98
N MET A 4 0.49 -13.15 -14.71
CA MET A 4 -0.66 -14.06 -14.80
C MET A 4 -0.93 -14.67 -13.42
N ARG A 5 -2.16 -14.53 -12.91
CA ARG A 5 -2.55 -15.14 -11.64
C ARG A 5 -2.64 -16.66 -11.80
N LEU A 6 -1.88 -17.39 -11.01
CA LEU A 6 -1.98 -18.83 -10.85
C LEU A 6 -3.03 -19.18 -9.79
N HIS A 7 -3.76 -20.26 -10.06
CA HIS A 7 -4.57 -20.91 -9.06
C HIS A 7 -3.72 -21.86 -8.22
N TRP A 8 -4.25 -22.25 -7.05
CA TRP A 8 -3.60 -23.20 -6.17
C TRP A 8 -3.14 -24.48 -6.88
N ASN A 9 -3.98 -25.04 -7.76
CA ASN A 9 -3.70 -26.29 -8.46
C ASN A 9 -2.65 -26.16 -9.58
N ASP A 10 -2.29 -24.93 -9.96
CA ASP A 10 -1.26 -24.66 -10.96
C ASP A 10 0.15 -24.63 -10.34
N LEU A 11 0.25 -24.59 -9.00
CA LEU A 11 1.53 -24.67 -8.31
C LEU A 11 2.15 -26.08 -8.42
N PRO A 12 3.49 -26.16 -8.55
CA PRO A 12 4.19 -27.44 -8.48
C PRO A 12 3.83 -28.22 -7.22
N THR A 13 3.74 -29.55 -7.34
CA THR A 13 3.42 -30.42 -6.19
C THR A 13 4.38 -30.21 -5.02
N ALA A 14 5.68 -30.07 -5.28
CA ALA A 14 6.67 -29.80 -4.24
C ALA A 14 6.36 -28.50 -3.46
N THR A 15 5.94 -27.45 -4.16
CA THR A 15 5.54 -26.17 -3.55
C THR A 15 4.26 -26.32 -2.73
N ARG A 16 3.25 -27.03 -3.23
CA ARG A 16 2.01 -27.31 -2.47
C ARG A 16 2.30 -28.15 -1.22
N ASP A 17 3.21 -29.11 -1.31
CA ASP A 17 3.65 -29.93 -0.17
C ASP A 17 4.40 -29.09 0.87
N ALA A 18 5.27 -28.17 0.43
CA ALA A 18 5.98 -27.25 1.31
C ALA A 18 5.02 -26.32 2.07
N ILE A 19 3.97 -25.81 1.40
CA ILE A 19 2.91 -25.02 2.05
C ILE A 19 2.13 -25.89 3.03
N THR A 20 1.73 -27.09 2.63
CA THR A 20 1.01 -28.05 3.49
C THR A 20 1.82 -28.42 4.74
N ALA A 21 3.14 -28.51 4.64
CA ALA A 21 4.03 -28.72 5.80
C ALA A 21 4.01 -27.54 6.80
N ARG A 22 3.72 -26.32 6.35
CA ARG A 22 3.58 -25.13 7.21
C ARG A 22 2.17 -24.99 7.80
N THR A 23 1.14 -25.34 7.04
CA THR A 23 -0.27 -25.10 7.43
C THR A 23 -0.98 -26.32 8.00
N GLY A 24 -0.44 -27.52 7.78
CA GLY A 24 -1.19 -28.77 7.90
C GLY A 24 -2.15 -28.97 6.71
N PRO A 25 -3.06 -29.96 6.80
CA PRO A 25 -3.99 -30.28 5.73
C PRO A 25 -4.81 -29.07 5.26
N ILE A 26 -4.93 -28.92 3.94
CA ILE A 26 -5.67 -27.85 3.28
C ILE A 26 -6.99 -28.43 2.76
N TYR A 27 -8.10 -27.89 3.24
CA TYR A 27 -9.45 -28.41 2.94
C TYR A 27 -10.11 -27.70 1.77
N ALA A 28 -9.81 -26.41 1.58
CA ALA A 28 -10.30 -25.62 0.47
C ALA A 28 -9.33 -24.47 0.15
N THR A 29 -9.39 -23.99 -1.08
CA THR A 29 -8.56 -22.88 -1.56
C THR A 29 -9.40 -21.91 -2.36
N ARG A 30 -9.18 -20.61 -2.15
CA ARG A 30 -9.82 -19.54 -2.91
C ARG A 30 -8.75 -18.59 -3.44
N THR A 31 -8.59 -18.50 -4.75
CA THR A 31 -7.69 -17.52 -5.38
C THR A 31 -8.26 -16.12 -5.19
N ALA A 32 -7.40 -15.15 -4.90
CA ALA A 32 -7.80 -13.76 -4.77
C ALA A 32 -7.99 -13.10 -6.14
N ASP A 33 -9.15 -12.48 -6.34
CA ASP A 33 -9.54 -11.81 -7.58
C ASP A 33 -8.80 -10.46 -7.78
N LYS A 34 -8.15 -9.94 -6.73
CA LYS A 34 -7.44 -8.65 -6.70
C LYS A 34 -6.02 -8.76 -6.15
N GLY A 35 -5.14 -7.78 -6.45
CA GLY A 35 -3.75 -7.73 -5.97
C GLY A 35 -2.73 -8.36 -6.91
N LEU A 36 -2.47 -7.71 -8.06
CA LEU A 36 -1.66 -8.21 -9.19
C LEU A 36 -0.13 -8.16 -8.96
N ASN A 37 0.32 -7.95 -7.72
CA ASN A 37 1.73 -7.88 -7.37
C ASN A 37 2.35 -9.26 -7.04
N SER A 38 1.57 -10.34 -7.17
CA SER A 38 2.00 -11.72 -6.90
C SER A 38 1.43 -12.69 -7.95
N GLU A 39 2.19 -13.72 -8.32
CA GLU A 39 1.71 -14.75 -9.28
C GLU A 39 0.68 -15.64 -8.62
N ILE A 40 0.86 -15.93 -7.32
CA ILE A 40 -0.19 -16.51 -6.49
C ILE A 40 -0.62 -15.55 -5.38
N ALA A 41 -1.93 -15.45 -5.18
CA ALA A 41 -2.55 -14.90 -3.98
C ALA A 41 -3.79 -15.74 -3.70
N ALA A 42 -3.83 -16.46 -2.57
CA ALA A 42 -4.91 -17.39 -2.26
C ALA A 42 -5.17 -17.49 -0.76
N THR A 43 -6.43 -17.68 -0.39
CA THR A 43 -6.83 -18.07 0.97
C THR A 43 -6.90 -19.59 1.05
N LEU A 44 -6.28 -20.15 2.08
CA LEU A 44 -6.27 -21.57 2.38
C LEU A 44 -7.11 -21.84 3.64
N ASP A 45 -8.09 -22.73 3.54
CA ASP A 45 -8.85 -23.21 4.69
C ASP A 45 -8.10 -24.39 5.31
N THR A 46 -7.64 -24.23 6.54
CA THR A 46 -6.82 -25.22 7.26
C THR A 46 -7.51 -25.61 8.58
N ARG A 47 -6.98 -26.63 9.25
CA ARG A 47 -7.52 -27.09 10.55
C ARG A 47 -7.46 -26.01 11.64
N THR A 48 -6.48 -25.13 11.58
CA THR A 48 -6.24 -24.09 12.60
C THR A 48 -6.81 -22.73 12.21
N GLY A 49 -7.57 -22.65 11.12
CA GLY A 49 -8.15 -21.40 10.61
C GLY A 49 -7.68 -21.08 9.18
N ARG A 50 -8.03 -19.89 8.71
CA ARG A 50 -7.66 -19.41 7.37
C ARG A 50 -6.26 -18.81 7.35
N VAL A 51 -5.53 -19.07 6.27
CA VAL A 51 -4.21 -18.48 5.99
C VAL A 51 -4.25 -17.82 4.62
N PHE A 52 -3.73 -16.60 4.51
CA PHE A 52 -3.53 -15.96 3.21
C PHE A 52 -2.11 -16.23 2.72
N VAL A 53 -1.97 -16.74 1.50
CA VAL A 53 -0.67 -17.05 0.89
C VAL A 53 -0.50 -16.19 -0.34
N LYS A 54 0.65 -15.52 -0.44
CA LYS A 54 1.06 -14.83 -1.66
C LYS A 54 2.50 -15.14 -2.03
N GLY A 55 2.82 -15.14 -3.32
CA GLY A 55 4.15 -15.48 -3.78
C GLY A 55 4.48 -15.10 -5.19
N LEU A 56 5.78 -15.09 -5.46
CA LEU A 56 6.39 -14.92 -6.77
C LEU A 56 7.40 -16.05 -6.99
N ARG A 57 7.65 -16.43 -8.24
CA ARG A 57 8.83 -17.23 -8.55
C ARG A 57 10.11 -16.47 -8.18
N CYS A 58 11.14 -17.18 -7.74
CA CYS A 58 12.40 -16.58 -7.31
C CYS A 58 13.13 -15.85 -8.45
N ASP A 59 12.93 -16.26 -9.70
CA ASP A 59 13.48 -15.62 -10.90
C ASP A 59 12.68 -14.39 -11.36
N HIS A 60 11.54 -14.08 -10.73
CA HIS A 60 10.72 -12.94 -11.11
C HIS A 60 11.43 -11.62 -10.76
N PRO A 61 11.48 -10.61 -11.65
CA PRO A 61 12.21 -9.35 -11.42
C PRO A 61 11.80 -8.55 -10.17
N ARG A 62 10.60 -8.84 -9.65
CA ARG A 62 10.04 -8.24 -8.43
C ARG A 62 10.09 -9.16 -7.21
N ALA A 63 10.73 -10.34 -7.27
CA ALA A 63 10.82 -11.25 -6.12
C ALA A 63 11.41 -10.57 -4.87
N TRP A 64 12.26 -9.56 -5.05
CA TRP A 64 12.79 -8.75 -3.95
C TRP A 64 11.71 -8.04 -3.11
N THR A 65 10.54 -7.71 -3.68
CA THR A 65 9.45 -7.03 -2.93
C THR A 65 8.90 -7.93 -1.83
N GLN A 66 8.80 -9.25 -2.08
CA GLN A 66 8.37 -10.24 -1.10
C GLN A 66 9.35 -10.32 0.07
N HIS A 67 10.64 -10.28 -0.24
CA HIS A 67 11.66 -10.23 0.81
C HIS A 67 11.51 -8.97 1.68
N ARG A 68 11.34 -7.80 1.06
CA ARG A 68 11.14 -6.52 1.77
C ARG A 68 9.90 -6.53 2.67
N GLU A 69 8.79 -7.03 2.16
CA GLU A 69 7.56 -7.16 2.93
C GLU A 69 7.72 -8.09 4.14
N ALA A 70 8.45 -9.20 3.97
CA ALA A 70 8.71 -10.11 5.08
C ALA A 70 9.58 -9.47 6.17
N VAL A 71 10.63 -8.71 5.80
CA VAL A 71 11.53 -8.07 6.78
C VAL A 71 10.91 -6.86 7.47
N ILE A 72 9.99 -6.15 6.80
CA ILE A 72 9.29 -5.02 7.42
C ILE A 72 8.14 -5.47 8.34
N ASN A 73 7.57 -6.67 8.11
CA ASN A 73 6.41 -7.17 8.84
C ASN A 73 6.50 -7.05 10.38
N PRO A 74 7.62 -7.37 11.05
CA PRO A 74 7.72 -7.21 12.52
C PRO A 74 7.54 -5.77 13.00
N TYR A 75 7.95 -4.79 12.20
CA TYR A 75 7.77 -3.37 12.50
C TYR A 75 6.34 -2.91 12.23
N VAL A 76 5.61 -3.66 11.40
CA VAL A 76 4.26 -3.30 10.95
C VAL A 76 3.12 -4.17 11.48
N ALA A 77 3.43 -5.25 12.22
CA ALA A 77 2.46 -6.25 12.67
C ALA A 77 1.27 -5.72 13.49
N PRO A 78 1.36 -4.62 14.26
CA PRO A 78 0.19 -4.08 14.96
C PRO A 78 -0.94 -3.59 14.04
N PHE A 79 -0.65 -3.33 12.76
CA PHE A 79 -1.59 -2.75 11.78
C PHE A 79 -1.61 -3.51 10.46
N ALA A 80 -0.59 -4.29 10.13
CA ALA A 80 -0.53 -5.21 9.00
C ALA A 80 -0.90 -6.64 9.44
N PRO A 81 -1.31 -7.53 8.52
CA PRO A 81 -1.47 -8.95 8.86
C PRO A 81 -0.12 -9.53 9.30
N ARG A 82 -0.13 -10.27 10.41
CA ARG A 82 1.06 -10.97 10.91
C ARG A 82 1.55 -12.01 9.91
N LEU A 83 2.84 -11.96 9.59
CA LEU A 83 3.51 -13.02 8.84
C LEU A 83 3.64 -14.27 9.73
N LEU A 84 3.13 -15.40 9.24
CA LEU A 84 3.16 -16.70 9.92
C LEU A 84 4.41 -17.49 9.55
N TRP A 85 4.77 -17.47 8.27
CA TRP A 85 5.90 -18.22 7.74
C TRP A 85 6.34 -17.69 6.37
N ARG A 86 7.58 -18.03 6.00
CA ARG A 86 8.14 -17.82 4.67
C ARG A 86 8.64 -19.15 4.10
N ILE A 87 8.49 -19.32 2.80
CA ILE A 87 9.12 -20.38 2.01
C ILE A 87 9.97 -19.72 0.94
N ASP A 88 11.20 -20.22 0.79
CA ASP A 88 12.14 -19.88 -0.26
C ASP A 88 12.83 -21.19 -0.63
N ASP A 89 12.35 -21.86 -1.67
CA ASP A 89 12.79 -23.20 -2.09
C ASP A 89 13.69 -23.18 -3.33
N GLY A 90 14.11 -21.97 -3.76
CA GLY A 90 14.87 -21.75 -4.99
C GLY A 90 14.02 -21.62 -6.26
N GLU A 91 12.76 -22.06 -6.23
CA GLU A 91 11.80 -21.85 -7.32
C GLU A 91 10.75 -20.79 -6.97
N TRP A 92 10.25 -20.82 -5.73
CA TRP A 92 9.18 -19.98 -5.22
C TRP A 92 9.59 -19.24 -3.94
N ASN A 93 9.24 -17.95 -3.89
CA ASN A 93 9.27 -17.13 -2.70
C ASN A 93 7.81 -16.86 -2.25
N LEU A 94 7.41 -17.49 -1.15
CA LEU A 94 6.05 -17.47 -0.63
C LEU A 94 6.01 -16.90 0.78
N LEU A 95 4.99 -16.10 1.04
CA LEU A 95 4.66 -15.54 2.33
C LEU A 95 3.29 -16.05 2.75
N GLY A 96 3.20 -16.63 3.94
CA GLY A 96 1.96 -17.00 4.58
C GLY A 96 1.63 -16.02 5.69
N PHE A 97 0.48 -15.35 5.59
CA PHE A 97 -0.02 -14.37 6.53
C PHE A 97 -1.25 -14.90 7.27
N GLU A 98 -1.51 -14.34 8.45
CA GLU A 98 -2.83 -14.47 9.05
C GLU A 98 -3.89 -13.96 8.06
N TYR A 99 -5.03 -14.64 8.03
CA TYR A 99 -6.15 -14.18 7.24
C TYR A 99 -6.90 -13.09 7.99
N LEU A 100 -7.13 -11.96 7.32
CA LEU A 100 -7.96 -10.87 7.82
C LEU A 100 -9.36 -10.99 7.23
N ASP A 101 -10.36 -11.22 8.09
CA ASP A 101 -11.76 -11.29 7.70
C ASP A 101 -12.38 -9.89 7.69
N GLY A 102 -11.85 -9.04 6.83
CA GLY A 102 -12.24 -7.63 6.71
C GLY A 102 -12.79 -7.28 5.34
N ARG A 103 -13.55 -6.20 5.28
CA ARG A 103 -13.98 -5.57 4.03
C ARG A 103 -13.05 -4.41 3.67
N PRO A 104 -12.88 -4.07 2.38
CA PRO A 104 -12.23 -2.83 1.99
C PRO A 104 -12.87 -1.61 2.66
N ALA A 105 -12.05 -0.59 2.95
CA ALA A 105 -12.50 0.67 3.51
C ALA A 105 -13.33 1.45 2.49
N ASP A 106 -14.40 2.10 2.96
CA ASP A 106 -15.18 3.03 2.17
C ASP A 106 -14.71 4.46 2.45
N TYR A 107 -14.22 5.14 1.42
CA TYR A 107 -13.74 6.53 1.50
C TYR A 107 -14.79 7.57 1.12
N SER A 108 -16.03 7.16 0.83
CA SER A 108 -17.11 8.09 0.50
C SER A 108 -17.34 9.15 1.59
N PRO A 109 -17.81 10.36 1.23
CA PRO A 109 -18.15 11.37 2.22
C PRO A 109 -19.11 10.84 3.29
N SER A 110 -18.82 11.14 4.55
CA SER A 110 -19.57 10.68 5.74
C SER A 110 -19.43 9.19 6.10
N SER A 111 -18.59 8.42 5.40
CA SER A 111 -18.28 7.05 5.80
C SER A 111 -17.67 7.02 7.22
N PRO A 112 -18.10 6.10 8.10
CA PRO A 112 -17.51 5.94 9.42
C PRO A 112 -16.07 5.41 9.36
N ASP A 113 -15.66 4.80 8.24
CA ASP A 113 -14.34 4.21 8.07
C ASP A 113 -13.23 5.27 8.04
N LEU A 114 -13.53 6.51 7.64
CA LEU A 114 -12.55 7.59 7.52
C LEU A 114 -11.82 7.85 8.85
N SER A 115 -12.51 7.73 9.98
CA SER A 115 -11.88 7.87 11.30
C SER A 115 -10.93 6.70 11.60
N LEU A 116 -11.30 5.48 11.20
CA LEU A 116 -10.47 4.28 11.39
C LEU A 116 -9.20 4.35 10.52
N VAL A 117 -9.33 4.85 9.30
CA VAL A 117 -8.21 5.05 8.37
C VAL A 117 -7.28 6.14 8.89
N ALA A 118 -7.83 7.25 9.39
CA ALA A 118 -7.04 8.30 10.02
C ALA A 118 -6.25 7.77 11.23
N GLU A 119 -6.85 6.93 12.09
CA GLU A 119 -6.13 6.28 13.19
C GLU A 119 -5.01 5.33 12.72
N ALA A 120 -5.22 4.59 11.63
CA ALA A 120 -4.18 3.77 11.03
C ALA A 120 -3.02 4.62 10.49
N ILE A 121 -3.30 5.76 9.84
CA ILE A 121 -2.26 6.71 9.38
C ILE A 121 -1.51 7.31 10.57
N ILE A 122 -2.21 7.70 11.64
CA ILE A 122 -1.60 8.22 12.88
C ILE A 122 -0.64 7.19 13.48
N THR A 123 -1.08 5.93 13.55
CA THR A 123 -0.26 4.83 14.08
C THR A 123 0.98 4.63 13.22
N LEU A 124 0.83 4.56 11.88
CA LEU A 124 1.96 4.38 10.97
C LEU A 124 2.96 5.55 11.05
N ALA A 125 2.46 6.79 11.16
CA ALA A 125 3.29 7.98 11.27
C ALA A 125 4.23 7.97 12.49
N SER A 126 3.92 7.16 13.51
CA SER A 126 4.76 6.99 14.71
C SER A 126 5.91 5.99 14.53
N ILE A 127 5.99 5.30 13.39
CA ILE A 127 6.93 4.20 13.17
C ILE A 127 8.13 4.71 12.39
N SER A 128 9.30 4.67 13.03
CA SER A 128 10.55 4.96 12.35
C SER A 128 10.90 3.87 11.33
N ALA A 129 11.37 4.28 10.16
CA ALA A 129 11.95 3.40 9.17
C ALA A 129 13.19 2.70 9.76
N PRO A 130 13.23 1.35 9.78
CA PRO A 130 14.38 0.61 10.31
C PRO A 130 15.67 1.00 9.61
N ALA A 131 16.72 1.30 10.38
CA ALA A 131 17.99 1.81 9.85
C ALA A 131 18.81 0.75 9.12
N ASP A 132 18.60 -0.53 9.47
CA ASP A 132 19.28 -1.71 8.94
C ASP A 132 18.57 -2.32 7.71
N ILE A 133 17.42 -1.78 7.32
CA ILE A 133 16.66 -2.21 6.14
C ILE A 133 16.81 -1.17 5.04
N GLU A 134 17.32 -1.61 3.88
CA GLU A 134 17.38 -0.77 2.68
C GLU A 134 15.98 -0.53 2.11
N LEU A 135 15.49 0.70 2.32
CA LEU A 135 14.20 1.17 1.80
C LEU A 135 14.44 2.21 0.70
N LYS A 136 13.55 2.22 -0.31
CA LYS A 136 13.53 3.31 -1.27
C LYS A 136 13.21 4.61 -0.53
N GLN A 137 13.95 5.67 -0.82
CA GLN A 137 13.65 6.99 -0.25
C GLN A 137 12.57 7.67 -1.08
N ILE A 138 11.71 8.47 -0.44
CA ILE A 138 10.60 9.13 -1.13
C ILE A 138 11.08 10.09 -2.22
N GLU A 139 12.22 10.73 -2.01
CA GLU A 139 12.89 11.56 -3.02
C GLU A 139 13.28 10.78 -4.27
N GLN A 140 13.80 9.56 -4.13
CA GLN A 140 14.11 8.68 -5.25
C GLN A 140 12.83 8.17 -5.94
N ARG A 141 11.70 8.15 -5.24
CA ARG A 141 10.42 7.74 -5.79
C ARG A 141 9.78 8.87 -6.61
N LEU A 142 9.96 10.11 -6.18
CA LEU A 142 9.31 11.26 -6.79
C LEU A 142 10.22 12.11 -7.67
N ALA A 143 11.52 11.79 -7.77
CA ALA A 143 12.52 12.57 -8.51
C ALA A 143 12.07 13.01 -9.91
N ASP A 144 11.51 12.08 -10.71
CA ASP A 144 11.09 12.35 -12.10
C ASP A 144 9.83 13.23 -12.19
N TYR A 145 9.19 13.53 -11.05
CA TYR A 145 7.95 14.31 -10.98
C TYR A 145 8.15 15.69 -10.32
N LEU A 146 9.36 16.00 -9.85
CA LEU A 146 9.69 17.30 -9.24
C LEU A 146 10.11 18.33 -10.32
N ASP A 147 9.72 19.58 -10.12
CA ASP A 147 10.18 20.70 -10.96
C ASP A 147 11.64 21.07 -10.66
N ASP A 148 11.94 21.19 -9.37
CA ASP A 148 13.27 21.48 -8.87
C ASP A 148 13.76 20.26 -8.07
N PRO A 149 14.85 19.61 -8.47
CA PRO A 149 15.45 18.53 -7.70
C PRO A 149 15.79 18.91 -6.25
N GLU A 150 16.05 20.19 -5.95
CA GLU A 150 16.30 20.66 -4.58
C GLU A 150 15.06 20.55 -3.69
N ASP A 151 13.84 20.60 -4.25
CA ASP A 151 12.60 20.42 -3.48
C ASP A 151 12.48 19.02 -2.87
N ALA A 152 13.23 18.04 -3.39
CA ALA A 152 13.23 16.67 -2.86
C ALA A 152 13.57 16.63 -1.36
N GLN A 153 14.39 17.57 -0.88
CA GLN A 153 14.77 17.68 0.53
C GLN A 153 13.57 17.94 1.46
N LEU A 154 12.50 18.57 0.94
CA LEU A 154 11.28 18.86 1.70
C LEU A 154 10.47 17.62 2.02
N LEU A 155 10.71 16.52 1.31
CA LEU A 155 10.00 15.25 1.45
C LEU A 155 10.75 14.28 2.38
N ARG A 156 11.99 14.59 2.74
CA ARG A 156 12.84 13.73 3.57
C ARG A 156 12.28 13.56 4.97
N GLY A 157 12.50 12.38 5.52
CA GLY A 157 12.20 12.04 6.91
C GLY A 157 12.57 10.59 7.19
N ASP A 158 12.46 10.20 8.46
CA ASP A 158 12.84 8.89 8.96
C ASP A 158 11.64 7.99 9.30
N THR A 159 10.46 8.30 8.76
CA THR A 159 9.24 7.51 8.98
C THR A 159 9.12 6.42 7.93
N LEU A 160 8.62 5.25 8.36
CA LEU A 160 8.21 4.18 7.47
C LEU A 160 6.88 4.54 6.81
N LEU A 161 6.85 4.57 5.48
CA LEU A 161 5.67 4.96 4.70
C LEU A 161 5.10 3.77 3.94
N HIS A 162 3.76 3.70 3.87
CA HIS A 162 3.06 2.74 3.01
C HIS A 162 3.00 3.23 1.57
N THR A 163 2.71 4.52 1.38
CA THR A 163 2.56 5.26 0.11
C THR A 163 1.39 4.85 -0.79
N ASP A 164 0.75 3.70 -0.54
CA ASP A 164 -0.36 3.19 -1.34
C ASP A 164 -1.64 2.99 -0.51
N TRP A 165 -2.44 4.05 -0.38
CA TRP A 165 -3.71 4.03 0.37
C TRP A 165 -4.92 3.64 -0.48
N THR A 166 -4.71 2.81 -1.51
CA THR A 166 -5.81 2.21 -2.29
C THR A 166 -6.83 1.57 -1.33
N PRO A 167 -8.15 1.81 -1.48
CA PRO A 167 -9.17 1.25 -0.59
C PRO A 167 -9.10 -0.28 -0.42
N ASP A 168 -8.71 -1.01 -1.48
CA ASP A 168 -8.54 -2.47 -1.44
C ASP A 168 -7.35 -2.93 -0.58
N ASN A 169 -6.39 -2.04 -0.29
CA ASN A 169 -5.26 -2.33 0.61
C ASN A 169 -5.56 -1.96 2.07
N VAL A 170 -6.73 -1.40 2.37
CA VAL A 170 -7.14 -1.03 3.73
C VAL A 170 -8.39 -1.82 4.11
N LEU A 171 -8.22 -2.80 5.00
CA LEU A 171 -9.29 -3.68 5.43
C LEU A 171 -9.83 -3.24 6.79
N ILE A 172 -11.15 -3.07 6.90
CA ILE A 172 -11.83 -2.85 8.18
C ILE A 172 -12.10 -4.21 8.81
N VAL A 173 -11.43 -4.48 9.93
CA VAL A 173 -11.49 -5.72 10.70
C VAL A 173 -11.76 -5.35 12.16
N ASP A 174 -12.83 -5.89 12.75
CA ASP A 174 -13.18 -5.68 14.16
C ASP A 174 -13.17 -4.21 14.62
N GLY A 175 -13.61 -3.30 13.73
CA GLY A 175 -13.67 -1.87 14.02
C GLY A 175 -12.33 -1.13 13.93
N ALA A 176 -11.31 -1.71 13.30
CA ALA A 176 -10.02 -1.08 13.04
C ALA A 176 -9.61 -1.22 11.57
N ALA A 177 -8.88 -0.24 11.05
CA ALA A 177 -8.27 -0.32 9.72
C ALA A 177 -6.93 -1.08 9.79
N ARG A 178 -6.79 -2.12 8.97
CA ARG A 178 -5.58 -2.93 8.80
C ARG A 178 -5.04 -2.76 7.39
N VAL A 179 -3.74 -2.53 7.25
CA VAL A 179 -3.11 -2.19 5.96
C VAL A 179 -2.36 -3.40 5.42
N VAL A 180 -2.71 -3.83 4.21
CA VAL A 180 -2.08 -4.94 3.50
C VAL A 180 -1.23 -4.44 2.32
N ASP A 181 -0.46 -5.34 1.72
CA ASP A 181 0.41 -5.09 0.56
C ASP A 181 1.60 -4.14 0.81
N TRP A 182 2.48 -4.55 1.74
CA TRP A 182 3.72 -3.86 2.07
C TRP A 182 4.84 -4.13 1.06
N ALA A 183 4.53 -4.17 -0.23
CA ALA A 183 5.49 -4.52 -1.27
C ALA A 183 6.50 -3.40 -1.58
N TRP A 184 6.12 -2.13 -1.33
CA TRP A 184 6.93 -0.95 -1.63
C TRP A 184 7.07 0.04 -0.45
N PRO A 185 7.51 -0.43 0.73
CA PRO A 185 7.75 0.43 1.88
C PRO A 185 8.79 1.49 1.49
N THR A 186 8.52 2.72 1.90
CA THR A 186 9.32 3.89 1.53
C THR A 186 9.77 4.61 2.80
N ARG A 187 10.97 5.19 2.81
CA ARG A 187 11.42 6.10 3.88
C ARG A 187 11.12 7.55 3.48
N GLY A 188 10.50 8.33 4.37
CA GLY A 188 10.21 9.75 4.11
C GLY A 188 9.56 10.47 5.29
N ALA A 189 9.06 11.69 5.04
CA ALA A 189 8.38 12.48 6.06
C ALA A 189 7.03 11.89 6.47
N ALA A 190 6.71 11.93 7.76
CA ALA A 190 5.53 11.29 8.36
C ALA A 190 4.17 11.76 7.79
N TRP A 191 4.10 12.97 7.25
CA TRP A 191 2.86 13.53 6.69
C TRP A 191 2.49 12.96 5.31
N ILE A 192 3.42 12.24 4.66
CA ILE A 192 3.27 11.83 3.26
C ILE A 192 2.17 10.81 3.06
N ASP A 193 1.95 9.89 4.01
CA ASP A 193 0.85 8.93 3.90
C ASP A 193 -0.53 9.60 3.97
N ALA A 194 -0.69 10.62 4.83
CA ALA A 194 -1.89 11.45 4.85
C ALA A 194 -2.07 12.21 3.53
N ALA A 195 -0.98 12.71 2.93
CA ALA A 195 -1.00 13.37 1.63
C ALA A 195 -1.35 12.42 0.46
N CYS A 196 -0.86 11.18 0.49
CA CYS A 196 -1.28 10.14 -0.45
C CYS A 196 -2.80 9.89 -0.34
N TRP A 197 -3.32 9.85 0.90
CA TRP A 197 -4.74 9.62 1.16
C TRP A 197 -5.66 10.73 0.63
N VAL A 198 -5.22 12.00 0.63
CA VAL A 198 -5.98 13.13 0.06
C VAL A 198 -6.45 12.85 -1.38
N VAL A 199 -5.59 12.31 -2.24
CA VAL A 199 -5.94 12.00 -3.64
C VAL A 199 -7.05 10.95 -3.71
N TRP A 200 -6.98 9.93 -2.85
CA TRP A 200 -8.01 8.88 -2.77
C TRP A 200 -9.34 9.41 -2.25
N LEU A 201 -9.33 10.32 -1.26
CA LEU A 201 -10.55 10.97 -0.77
C LEU A 201 -11.21 11.80 -1.86
N ILE A 202 -10.45 12.60 -2.62
CA ILE A 202 -11.01 13.40 -3.71
C ILE A 202 -11.59 12.48 -4.79
N SER A 203 -10.89 11.40 -5.14
CA SER A 203 -11.42 10.39 -6.07
C SER A 203 -12.69 9.68 -5.55
N ALA A 204 -12.90 9.64 -4.23
CA ALA A 204 -14.10 9.09 -3.62
C ALA A 204 -15.26 10.12 -3.49
N GLY A 205 -15.05 11.36 -3.96
CA GLY A 205 -16.08 12.40 -4.01
C GLY A 205 -15.93 13.54 -2.99
N HIS A 206 -14.82 13.62 -2.25
CA HIS A 206 -14.54 14.78 -1.39
C HIS A 206 -14.06 15.99 -2.21
N THR A 207 -14.32 17.20 -1.71
CA THR A 207 -13.61 18.39 -2.22
C THR A 207 -12.15 18.36 -1.73
N PRO A 208 -11.21 19.04 -2.43
CA PRO A 208 -9.83 19.16 -1.96
C PRO A 208 -9.71 19.69 -0.53
N GLU A 209 -10.53 20.69 -0.17
CA GLU A 209 -10.58 21.24 1.19
C GLU A 209 -11.03 20.19 2.22
N ALA A 210 -12.12 19.46 1.95
CA ALA A 210 -12.60 18.42 2.87
C ALA A 210 -11.60 17.26 3.01
N ALA A 211 -10.90 16.92 1.93
CA ALA A 211 -9.85 15.90 1.96
C ALA A 211 -8.64 16.34 2.79
N GLU A 212 -8.18 17.59 2.66
CA GLU A 212 -7.12 18.12 3.54
C GLU A 212 -7.57 18.22 5.00
N GLN A 213 -8.84 18.54 5.27
CA GLN A 213 -9.37 18.53 6.64
C GLN A 213 -9.31 17.14 7.28
N TRP A 214 -9.48 16.06 6.49
CA TRP A 214 -9.27 14.69 6.96
C TRP A 214 -7.79 14.40 7.22
N ALA A 215 -6.91 14.76 6.29
CA ALA A 215 -5.46 14.60 6.46
C ALA A 215 -4.95 15.37 7.70
N ALA A 216 -5.48 16.57 7.95
CA ALA A 216 -5.15 17.42 9.09
C ALA A 216 -5.57 16.84 10.46
N LYS A 217 -6.41 15.81 10.50
CA LYS A 217 -6.67 15.05 11.74
C LYS A 217 -5.47 14.20 12.17
N THR A 218 -4.51 13.97 11.27
CA THR A 218 -3.26 13.28 11.61
C THR A 218 -2.25 14.32 12.13
N PRO A 219 -1.65 14.14 13.33
CA PRO A 219 -0.73 15.12 13.89
C PRO A 219 0.50 15.40 13.00
N ALA A 220 0.95 14.39 12.25
CA ALA A 220 2.07 14.52 11.33
C ALA A 220 1.80 15.55 10.22
N TRP A 221 0.55 15.73 9.78
CA TRP A 221 0.19 16.70 8.75
C TRP A 221 0.67 18.13 9.08
N ALA A 222 0.58 18.52 10.35
CA ALA A 222 0.99 19.85 10.81
C ALA A 222 2.51 20.10 10.73
N THR A 223 3.33 19.04 10.54
CA THR A 223 4.78 19.20 10.36
C THR A 223 5.16 19.53 8.92
N ALA A 224 4.24 19.42 7.96
CA ALA A 224 4.48 19.77 6.57
C ALA A 224 4.45 21.30 6.39
N SER A 225 5.46 21.85 5.71
CA SER A 225 5.37 23.24 5.28
C SER A 225 4.38 23.36 4.12
N ALA A 226 3.75 24.54 3.97
CA ALA A 226 2.86 24.79 2.83
C ALA A 226 3.54 24.52 1.48
N ARG A 227 4.83 24.88 1.38
CA ARG A 227 5.66 24.60 0.20
C ARG A 227 5.82 23.10 -0.04
N ALA A 228 6.08 22.30 0.98
CA ALA A 228 6.25 20.85 0.85
C ALA A 228 4.96 20.17 0.36
N LEU A 229 3.80 20.59 0.88
CA LEU A 229 2.50 20.11 0.41
C LEU A 229 2.25 20.47 -1.06
N ASP A 230 2.60 21.69 -1.48
CA ASP A 230 2.44 22.10 -2.87
C ASP A 230 3.35 21.34 -3.84
N VAL A 231 4.61 21.10 -3.45
CA VAL A 231 5.55 20.24 -4.19
C VAL A 231 4.95 18.86 -4.36
N PHE A 232 4.49 18.27 -3.26
CA PHE A 232 3.97 16.92 -3.27
C PHE A 232 2.69 16.80 -4.09
N ALA A 233 1.75 17.74 -3.98
CA ALA A 233 0.53 17.76 -4.77
C ALA A 233 0.84 17.86 -6.29
N THR A 234 1.84 18.67 -6.67
CA THR A 234 2.30 18.78 -8.06
C THR A 234 2.94 17.48 -8.55
N ALA A 235 3.77 16.84 -7.72
CA ALA A 235 4.38 15.55 -8.03
C ALA A 235 3.32 14.45 -8.20
N GLN A 236 2.31 14.40 -7.32
CA GLN A 236 1.20 13.45 -7.40
C GLN A 236 0.35 13.67 -8.65
N GLN A 237 0.09 14.92 -9.05
CA GLN A 237 -0.59 15.22 -10.32
C GLN A 237 0.14 14.55 -11.50
N ARG A 238 1.46 14.74 -11.60
CA ARG A 238 2.27 14.19 -12.70
C ARG A 238 2.37 12.67 -12.67
N LEU A 239 2.56 12.12 -11.47
CA LEU A 239 2.60 10.67 -11.27
C LEU A 239 1.30 10.02 -11.77
N TRP A 240 0.14 10.53 -11.35
CA TRP A 240 -1.14 9.96 -11.75
C TRP A 240 -1.50 10.24 -13.21
N GLU A 241 -1.10 11.39 -13.76
CA GLU A 241 -1.22 11.68 -15.19
C GLU A 241 -0.45 10.64 -16.03
N GLY A 242 0.80 10.34 -15.66
CA GLY A 242 1.60 9.29 -16.32
C GLY A 242 0.96 7.90 -16.21
N ILE A 243 0.53 7.52 -15.00
CA ILE A 243 -0.14 6.23 -14.76
C ILE A 243 -1.43 6.07 -15.59
N ALA A 244 -2.20 7.15 -15.73
CA ALA A 244 -3.42 7.16 -16.54
C ALA A 244 -3.10 7.15 -18.05
N ALA A 245 -2.03 7.83 -18.48
CA ALA A 245 -1.58 7.83 -19.87
C ALA A 245 -1.10 6.43 -20.33
N ASP A 246 -0.44 5.67 -19.45
CA ASP A 246 0.02 4.31 -19.72
C ASP A 246 -1.12 3.27 -19.79
N ALA A 247 -2.32 3.63 -19.32
CA ALA A 247 -3.48 2.74 -19.27
C ALA A 247 -4.79 3.52 -19.47
N PRO A 248 -5.00 4.13 -20.65
CA PRO A 248 -6.08 5.09 -20.89
C PRO A 248 -7.48 4.49 -20.77
N ASP A 249 -7.60 3.17 -20.94
CA ASP A 249 -8.85 2.42 -20.90
C ASP A 249 -9.25 1.96 -19.48
N VAL A 250 -8.50 2.35 -18.44
CA VAL A 250 -8.75 1.95 -17.05
C VAL A 250 -9.38 3.13 -16.29
N PRO A 251 -10.72 3.16 -16.09
CA PRO A 251 -11.42 4.37 -15.63
C PRO A 251 -10.98 4.89 -14.26
N TRP A 252 -10.67 4.00 -13.32
CA TRP A 252 -10.27 4.39 -11.97
C TRP A 252 -8.93 5.14 -11.95
N LYS A 253 -8.01 4.84 -12.88
CA LYS A 253 -6.73 5.56 -13.00
C LYS A 253 -6.95 6.99 -13.48
N ARG A 254 -7.87 7.18 -14.43
CA ARG A 254 -8.28 8.52 -14.90
C ARG A 254 -8.90 9.32 -13.77
N GLY A 255 -9.79 8.71 -12.99
CA GLY A 255 -10.39 9.35 -11.80
C GLY A 255 -9.33 9.83 -10.79
N LEU A 256 -8.27 9.07 -10.56
CA LEU A 256 -7.16 9.50 -9.69
C LEU A 256 -6.31 10.61 -10.30
N ALA A 257 -6.08 10.60 -11.61
CA ALA A 257 -5.40 11.70 -12.30
C ALA A 257 -6.20 13.01 -12.17
N ASP A 258 -7.52 12.95 -12.36
CA ASP A 258 -8.41 14.10 -12.19
C ASP A 258 -8.42 14.59 -10.73
N ALA A 259 -8.46 13.67 -9.77
CA ALA A 259 -8.39 13.97 -8.35
C ALA A 259 -7.07 14.64 -7.94
N ALA A 260 -5.93 14.12 -8.41
CA ALA A 260 -4.61 14.68 -8.15
C ALA A 260 -4.45 16.07 -8.81
N ALA A 261 -4.96 16.25 -10.03
CA ALA A 261 -5.00 17.55 -10.70
C ALA A 261 -5.88 18.57 -9.94
N SER A 262 -7.04 18.14 -9.43
CA SER A 262 -7.93 18.96 -8.60
C SER A 262 -7.24 19.43 -7.32
N TRP A 263 -6.54 18.53 -6.63
CA TRP A 263 -5.79 18.87 -5.42
C TRP A 263 -4.67 19.88 -5.70
N SER A 264 -3.84 19.61 -6.72
CA SER A 264 -2.77 20.51 -7.17
C SER A 264 -3.31 21.90 -7.55
N ALA A 265 -4.45 21.97 -8.25
CA ALA A 265 -5.09 23.23 -8.59
C ALA A 265 -5.57 24.00 -7.35
N TYR A 266 -6.20 23.32 -6.38
CA TYR A 266 -6.62 23.91 -5.11
C TYR A 266 -5.44 24.54 -4.35
N ARG A 267 -4.32 23.80 -4.21
CA ARG A 267 -3.10 24.28 -3.56
C ARG A 267 -2.53 25.53 -4.24
N ARG A 268 -2.53 25.59 -5.57
CA ARG A 268 -2.06 26.76 -6.33
C ARG A 268 -2.98 27.98 -6.20
N ALA A 269 -4.29 27.77 -6.10
CA ALA A 269 -5.27 28.86 -6.00
C ALA A 269 -5.33 29.49 -4.60
N GLY A 270 -4.92 28.76 -3.56
CA GLY A 270 -4.81 29.27 -2.18
C GLY A 270 -3.55 30.08 -1.88
N ARG A 271 -2.73 30.38 -2.90
CA ARG A 271 -1.52 31.21 -2.80
C ARG A 271 -1.79 32.69 -3.02
#